data_AF-E3RVQ4-F1
#
_entry.id   AF-E3RVQ4-F1
#
_cell.length_a   1.000
_cell.length_b   1.000
_cell.length_c   1.000
_cell.angle_alpha   90.00
_cell.angle_beta   90.00
_cell.angle_gamma   90.00
#
_symmetry.space_group_name_H-M   'P 1'
#
loop_
_entity.id
_entity.type
_entity.pdbx_description
1 polymer ?
#
loop_
_entity_poly.entity_id
_entity_poly.type
_entity_poly.pdbx_seq_one_letter_code
_entity_poly.pdbx_strand_id
1 'polypeptide(L)'
;MAELAREELITKECTGVSDNSSPDNLVLHAKMYQTGNEYDVPGLKMLSREKFSRLCVKYWDHELFPTACDYVLSSTPNEDQGLRKVLRETIIAHTTLLKNAAIEKVLGKHITFAYEVTKRLADKLEEK
;
A
#
# COMPACT_ATOMS: atom_id res chain seq x y z
N MET A 1 -37.58 -12.35 -13.86
CA MET A 1 -37.06 -13.27 -12.84
C MET A 1 -35.75 -12.69 -12.34
N ALA A 2 -35.85 -11.95 -11.24
CA ALA A 2 -34.72 -11.35 -10.52
C ALA A 2 -34.03 -12.41 -9.64
N GLU A 3 -33.02 -11.99 -8.87
CA GLU A 3 -32.22 -12.74 -7.88
C GLU A 3 -30.99 -13.43 -8.49
N LEU A 4 -29.74 -12.98 -8.28
CA LEU A 4 -29.10 -12.63 -7.02
C LEU A 4 -28.06 -11.52 -7.18
N ALA A 5 -28.43 -10.30 -6.80
CA ALA A 5 -27.50 -9.25 -6.40
C ALA A 5 -27.51 -9.20 -4.87
N ARG A 6 -26.68 -10.01 -4.21
CA ARG A 6 -26.46 -9.93 -2.76
C ARG A 6 -25.05 -10.39 -2.40
N GLU A 7 -24.12 -9.45 -2.49
CA GLU A 7 -22.96 -9.35 -1.58
C GLU A 7 -22.36 -7.92 -1.59
N GLU A 8 -23.19 -6.89 -1.79
CA GLU A 8 -22.83 -5.51 -1.43
C GLU A 8 -23.19 -5.27 0.03
N LEU A 9 -22.27 -5.60 0.94
CA LEU A 9 -22.37 -5.18 2.34
C LEU A 9 -21.00 -4.75 2.89
N ILE A 10 -20.25 -3.99 2.07
CA ILE A 10 -19.16 -3.15 2.58
C ILE A 10 -19.81 -1.88 3.14
N THR A 11 -20.31 -2.00 4.38
CA THR A 11 -20.48 -0.93 5.37
C THR A 11 -20.58 0.49 4.81
N LYS A 12 -21.74 0.82 4.23
CA LYS A 12 -22.28 2.18 4.35
C LYS A 12 -22.72 2.34 5.81
N GLU A 13 -22.36 3.47 6.41
CA GLU A 13 -22.70 3.90 7.78
C GLU A 13 -21.81 3.35 8.92
N CYS A 14 -20.63 3.94 9.08
CA CYS A 14 -20.02 4.34 10.38
C CYS A 14 -18.66 5.05 10.21
N THR A 15 -18.47 5.89 9.19
CA THR A 15 -17.22 6.69 9.08
C THR A 15 -17.52 8.17 9.10
N GLY A 16 -17.84 8.68 10.29
CA GLY A 16 -17.54 10.07 10.65
C GLY A 16 -16.03 10.25 10.82
N VAL A 17 -15.25 9.98 9.77
CA VAL A 17 -13.83 10.31 9.72
C VAL A 17 -13.74 11.57 8.88
N SER A 18 -13.54 12.70 9.56
CA SER A 18 -13.05 13.93 8.91
C SER A 18 -11.89 13.57 8.00
N ASP A 19 -11.99 13.95 6.72
CA ASP A 19 -10.96 13.72 5.69
C ASP A 19 -9.73 14.62 5.94
N ASN A 20 -9.13 14.51 7.13
CA ASN A 20 -7.84 15.12 7.43
C ASN A 20 -6.72 14.20 6.96
N SER A 21 -6.69 13.94 5.65
CA SER A 21 -5.61 13.18 5.02
C SER A 21 -4.34 14.03 5.06
N SER A 22 -3.46 13.82 6.03
CA SER A 22 -2.10 14.36 6.03
C SER A 22 -1.13 13.36 5.40
N PRO A 23 -0.07 13.78 4.70
CA PRO A 23 1.00 12.85 4.27
C PRO A 23 1.65 12.10 5.45
N ASP A 24 1.65 12.65 6.67
CA ASP A 24 2.10 11.96 7.89
C ASP A 24 1.32 10.66 8.16
N ASN A 25 0.08 10.58 7.67
CA ASN A 25 -0.77 9.43 7.86
C ASN A 25 -0.30 8.20 7.06
N LEU A 26 0.61 8.35 6.08
CA LEU A 26 1.21 7.22 5.36
C LEU A 26 1.92 6.29 6.34
N VAL A 27 2.83 6.84 7.14
CA VAL A 27 3.58 6.08 8.15
C VAL A 27 2.66 5.63 9.27
N LEU A 28 1.68 6.45 9.66
CA LEU A 28 0.68 6.08 10.67
C LEU A 28 -0.09 4.82 10.28
N HIS A 29 -0.67 4.76 9.09
CA HIS A 29 -1.45 3.59 8.68
C HIS A 29 -0.60 2.37 8.38
N ALA A 30 0.67 2.54 7.99
CA ALA A 30 1.62 1.43 7.95
C ALA A 30 1.88 0.84 9.34
N LYS A 31 2.09 1.69 10.36
CA LYS A 31 2.23 1.28 11.77
C LYS A 31 0.97 0.58 12.28
N MET A 32 -0.21 1.14 12.03
CA MET A 32 -1.48 0.57 12.45
C MET A 32 -1.75 -0.79 11.79
N TYR A 33 -1.32 -0.98 10.54
CA TYR A 33 -1.37 -2.28 9.87
C TYR A 33 -0.51 -3.32 10.60
N GLN A 34 0.73 -2.97 10.95
CA GLN A 34 1.60 -3.86 11.73
C GLN A 34 0.98 -4.19 13.08
N THR A 35 0.47 -3.18 13.81
CA THR A 35 -0.21 -3.40 15.10
C THR A 35 -1.42 -4.32 14.96
N GLY A 36 -2.24 -4.13 13.93
CA GLY A 36 -3.37 -5.01 13.64
C GLY A 36 -2.95 -6.45 13.34
N ASN A 37 -1.77 -6.65 12.75
CA ASN A 37 -1.19 -7.98 12.54
C ASN A 37 -0.61 -8.58 13.84
N GLU A 38 0.10 -7.79 14.64
CA GLU A 38 0.77 -8.23 15.87
C GLU A 38 -0.22 -8.69 16.95
N TYR A 39 -1.34 -7.98 17.09
CA TYR A 39 -2.38 -8.28 18.07
C TYR A 39 -3.55 -9.11 17.50
N ASP A 40 -3.41 -9.64 16.28
CA ASP A 40 -4.45 -10.40 15.58
C ASP A 40 -5.82 -9.71 15.57
N VAL A 41 -5.81 -8.42 15.23
CA VAL A 41 -7.02 -7.59 15.07
C VAL A 41 -7.27 -7.38 13.57
N PRO A 42 -7.93 -8.35 12.88
CA PRO A 42 -8.05 -8.34 11.42
C PRO A 42 -8.79 -7.11 10.88
N GLY A 43 -9.80 -6.61 11.60
CA GLY A 43 -10.52 -5.39 11.22
C GLY A 43 -9.62 -4.16 11.17
N LEU A 44 -8.70 -4.01 12.14
CA LEU A 44 -7.73 -2.92 12.15
C LEU A 44 -6.72 -3.05 11.01
N LYS A 45 -6.24 -4.28 10.76
CA LYS A 45 -5.31 -4.57 9.66
C LYS A 45 -5.94 -4.21 8.31
N MET A 46 -7.19 -4.62 8.08
CA MET A 46 -7.94 -4.32 6.84
C MET A 46 -8.18 -2.82 6.67
N LEU A 47 -8.67 -2.14 7.70
CA LEU A 47 -8.95 -0.70 7.65
C LEU A 47 -7.67 0.11 7.43
N SER A 48 -6.57 -0.27 8.07
CA SER A 48 -5.28 0.38 7.92
C SER A 48 -4.73 0.24 6.50
N ARG A 49 -4.87 -0.94 5.89
CA ARG A 49 -4.52 -1.17 4.48
C ARG A 49 -5.33 -0.30 3.54
N GLU A 50 -6.64 -0.21 3.77
CA GLU A 50 -7.54 0.58 2.94
C GLU A 50 -7.17 2.07 2.99
N LYS A 51 -6.97 2.61 4.21
CA LYS A 51 -6.54 4.00 4.40
C LYS A 51 -5.16 4.28 3.82
N PHE A 52 -4.21 3.36 4.02
CA PHE A 52 -2.88 3.45 3.42
C PHE A 52 -2.97 3.50 1.89
N SER A 53 -3.80 2.65 1.27
CA SER A 53 -4.01 2.66 -0.19
C SER A 53 -4.53 3.98 -0.71
N ARG A 54 -5.50 4.61 -0.02
CA ARG A 54 -6.01 5.94 -0.40
C ARG A 54 -4.93 7.01 -0.32
N LEU A 55 -4.08 6.96 0.70
CA LEU A 55 -2.97 7.90 0.86
C LEU A 55 -1.88 7.68 -0.18
N CYS A 56 -1.57 6.43 -0.57
CA CYS A 56 -0.64 6.17 -1.65
C CYS A 56 -1.12 6.78 -2.97
N VAL A 57 -2.41 6.73 -3.28
CA VAL A 57 -2.97 7.39 -4.47
C VAL A 57 -2.82 8.92 -4.41
N LYS A 58 -2.93 9.51 -3.21
CA LYS A 58 -2.91 10.97 -3.02
C LYS A 58 -1.49 11.55 -2.86
N TYR A 59 -0.58 10.81 -2.27
CA TYR A 59 0.74 11.28 -1.80
C TYR A 59 1.90 10.40 -2.28
N TRP A 60 1.76 9.76 -3.45
CA TRP A 60 2.82 8.91 -4.03
C TRP A 60 4.12 9.69 -4.31
N ASP A 61 4.01 11.00 -4.62
CA ASP A 61 5.12 11.90 -4.94
C ASP A 61 5.64 12.68 -3.73
N HIS A 62 5.06 12.48 -2.55
CA HIS A 62 5.45 13.19 -1.33
C HIS A 62 6.76 12.62 -0.76
N GLU A 63 7.56 13.47 -0.11
CA GLU A 63 8.85 13.10 0.50
C GLU A 63 8.75 12.04 1.62
N LEU A 64 7.55 11.85 2.18
CA LEU A 64 7.27 10.84 3.21
C LEU A 64 6.94 9.46 2.64
N PHE A 65 6.63 9.37 1.35
CA PHE A 65 6.31 8.11 0.69
C PHE A 65 7.48 7.11 0.73
N PRO A 66 8.74 7.48 0.42
CA PRO A 66 9.89 6.57 0.58
C PRO A 66 10.06 6.06 2.01
N THR A 67 9.86 6.93 3.01
CA THR A 67 9.94 6.54 4.43
C THR A 67 8.86 5.53 4.79
N ALA A 68 7.64 5.73 4.32
CA ALA A 68 6.55 4.78 4.50
C ALA A 68 6.82 3.45 3.79
N CYS A 69 7.39 3.48 2.58
CA CYS A 69 7.80 2.27 1.85
C CYS A 69 8.82 1.47 2.65
N ASP A 70 9.88 2.13 3.13
CA ASP A 70 10.92 1.46 3.91
C ASP A 70 10.35 0.80 5.17
N TYR A 71 9.48 1.53 5.87
CA TYR A 71 8.81 1.01 7.06
C TYR A 71 7.99 -0.25 6.75
N VAL A 72 7.14 -0.22 5.73
CA VAL A 72 6.29 -1.36 5.35
C VAL A 72 7.14 -2.57 5.00
N LEU A 73 8.18 -2.38 4.18
CA LEU A 73 9.04 -3.47 3.72
C LEU A 73 9.92 -4.03 4.85
N SER A 74 10.25 -3.24 5.87
CA SER A 74 10.97 -3.69 7.06
C SER A 74 10.08 -4.33 8.13
N SER A 75 8.82 -3.91 8.26
CA SER A 75 7.90 -4.36 9.32
C SER A 75 7.03 -5.56 8.93
N THR A 76 6.87 -5.81 7.63
CA THR A 76 6.05 -6.93 7.13
C THR A 76 6.94 -8.01 6.53
N PRO A 77 6.70 -9.31 6.81
CA PRO A 77 7.41 -10.39 6.14
C PRO A 77 7.00 -10.48 4.65
N ASN A 78 7.78 -11.17 3.83
CA ASN A 78 7.55 -11.23 2.37
C ASN A 78 6.23 -11.93 2.01
N GLU A 79 5.73 -12.79 2.89
CA GLU A 79 4.46 -13.53 2.74
C GLU A 79 3.25 -12.60 2.94
N ASP A 80 3.40 -11.51 3.70
CA ASP A 80 2.34 -10.52 3.89
C ASP A 80 2.29 -9.55 2.70
N GLN A 81 1.49 -9.93 1.70
CA GLN A 81 1.30 -9.16 0.48
C GLN A 81 0.31 -8.00 0.64
N GLY A 82 -0.24 -7.72 1.82
CA GLY A 82 -1.32 -6.77 1.99
C GLY A 82 -0.92 -5.33 1.66
N LEU A 83 0.08 -4.78 2.35
CA LEU A 83 0.66 -3.46 2.03
C LEU A 83 1.69 -3.53 0.92
N ARG A 84 2.45 -4.62 0.81
CA ARG A 84 3.47 -4.80 -0.25
C ARG A 84 2.86 -4.72 -1.64
N LYS A 85 1.69 -5.32 -1.86
CA LYS A 85 0.96 -5.18 -3.12
C LYS A 85 0.56 -3.73 -3.40
N VAL A 86 0.11 -2.98 -2.40
CA VAL A 86 -0.26 -1.57 -2.56
C VAL A 86 0.96 -0.75 -3.01
N LEU A 87 2.11 -0.94 -2.38
CA LEU A 87 3.36 -0.25 -2.77
C LEU A 87 3.78 -0.60 -4.19
N ARG A 88 3.79 -1.90 -4.53
CA ARG A 88 4.17 -2.38 -5.86
C ARG A 88 3.28 -1.79 -6.94
N GLU A 89 1.96 -1.82 -6.76
CA GLU A 89 1.04 -1.23 -7.73
C GLU A 89 1.19 0.30 -7.81
N THR A 90 1.48 0.98 -6.70
CA THR A 90 1.73 2.44 -6.69
C THR A 90 2.98 2.79 -7.49
N ILE A 91 4.10 2.09 -7.27
CA ILE A 91 5.36 2.32 -8.00
C ILE A 91 5.20 2.01 -9.49
N ILE A 92 4.47 0.95 -9.83
CA ILE A 92 4.24 0.58 -11.23
C ILE A 92 3.29 1.57 -11.92
N ALA A 93 2.31 2.12 -11.21
CA ALA A 93 1.44 3.17 -11.74
C ALA A 93 2.22 4.49 -11.96
N HIS A 94 3.25 4.75 -11.14
CA HIS A 94 4.05 5.96 -11.18
C HIS A 94 5.54 5.63 -11.38
N THR A 95 5.90 5.11 -12.56
CA THR A 95 7.28 4.68 -12.87
C THR A 95 8.32 5.79 -12.78
N THR A 96 7.90 7.07 -12.76
CA THR A 96 8.76 8.22 -12.45
C THR A 96 9.42 8.12 -11.08
N LEU A 97 8.80 7.42 -10.12
CA LEU A 97 9.36 7.16 -8.79
C LEU A 97 10.66 6.36 -8.84
N LEU A 98 10.90 5.55 -9.88
CA LEU A 98 12.14 4.79 -10.03
C LEU A 98 13.35 5.69 -10.26
N LYS A 99 13.16 6.96 -10.62
CA LYS A 99 14.23 7.96 -10.77
C LYS A 99 14.45 8.79 -9.49
N ASN A 100 13.65 8.55 -8.46
CA ASN A 100 13.79 9.24 -7.18
C ASN A 100 14.84 8.52 -6.33
N ALA A 101 15.93 9.22 -5.99
CA ALA A 101 17.05 8.66 -5.23
C ALA A 101 16.63 8.03 -3.87
N ALA A 102 15.59 8.56 -3.22
CA ALA A 102 15.07 7.99 -1.98
C ALA A 102 14.39 6.64 -2.23
N ILE A 103 13.64 6.49 -3.33
CA ILE A 103 13.03 5.22 -3.73
C ILE A 103 14.10 4.22 -4.19
N GLU A 104 15.09 4.66 -4.97
CA GLU A 104 16.23 3.81 -5.37
C GLU A 104 16.93 3.21 -4.14
N LYS A 105 17.15 4.01 -3.09
CA LYS A 105 17.72 3.54 -1.83
C LYS A 105 16.84 2.49 -1.15
N VAL A 106 15.52 2.67 -1.14
CA VAL A 106 14.56 1.69 -0.60
C VAL A 106 14.62 0.39 -1.39
N LEU A 107 14.59 0.47 -2.72
CA LEU A 107 14.66 -0.71 -3.60
C LEU A 107 16.00 -1.46 -3.45
N GLY A 108 17.10 -0.73 -3.30
CA GLY A 108 18.43 -1.32 -3.04
C GLY A 108 18.52 -2.02 -1.69
N LYS A 109 17.82 -1.52 -0.66
CA LYS A 109 17.71 -2.19 0.65
C LYS A 109 16.81 -3.42 0.61
N HIS A 110 15.74 -3.38 -0.18
CA HIS A 110 14.72 -4.43 -0.27
C HIS A 110 14.75 -5.15 -1.62
N ILE A 111 15.84 -5.87 -1.89
CA ILE A 111 16.15 -6.48 -3.20
C ILE A 111 15.03 -7.40 -3.69
N THR A 112 14.44 -8.22 -2.82
CA THR A 112 13.32 -9.11 -3.18
C THR A 112 12.13 -8.32 -3.73
N PHE A 113 11.79 -7.20 -3.07
CA PHE A 113 10.72 -6.33 -3.53
C PHE A 113 11.08 -5.61 -4.83
N ALA A 114 12.32 -5.17 -5.01
CA ALA A 114 12.80 -4.60 -6.26
C ALA A 114 12.70 -5.58 -7.43
N TYR A 115 13.03 -6.86 -7.20
CA TYR A 115 12.84 -7.93 -8.17
C TYR A 115 11.36 -8.10 -8.54
N GLU A 116 10.46 -8.13 -7.54
CA GLU A 116 9.01 -8.23 -7.79
C GLU A 116 8.48 -7.07 -8.65
N VAL A 117 8.90 -5.83 -8.36
CA VAL A 117 8.54 -4.64 -9.15
C VAL A 117 9.05 -4.79 -10.59
N THR A 118 10.31 -5.19 -10.77
CA THR A 118 10.93 -5.34 -12.09
C THR A 118 10.27 -6.44 -12.91
N LYS A 119 10.01 -7.59 -12.30
CA LYS A 119 9.28 -8.70 -12.92
C LYS A 119 7.90 -8.24 -13.38
N ARG A 120 7.15 -7.55 -12.52
CA ARG A 120 5.80 -7.08 -12.86
C ARG A 120 5.80 -6.00 -13.95
N LEU A 121 6.86 -5.19 -14.05
CA LEU A 121 7.04 -4.25 -15.15
C LEU A 121 7.32 -4.97 -16.48
N ALA A 122 8.11 -6.04 -16.46
CA ALA A 122 8.35 -6.87 -17.64
C ALA A 122 7.04 -7.51 -18.14
N ASP A 123 6.25 -8.11 -17.25
CA ASP A 123 4.95 -8.69 -17.59
C ASP A 123 4.02 -7.65 -18.27
N LYS A 124 3.98 -6.42 -17.75
CA LYS A 124 3.17 -5.33 -18.33
C LYS A 124 3.63 -4.84 -19.70
N LEU A 125 4.88 -5.10 -20.08
CA LEU A 125 5.38 -4.78 -21.43
C LEU A 125 4.99 -5.86 -22.44
N GLU A 126 4.84 -7.11 -22.01
CA GLU A 126 4.40 -8.23 -22.86
C GLU A 126 2.88 -8.23 -23.11
N GLU A 127 2.10 -7.60 -22.24
CA GLU A 127 0.65 -7.44 -22.38
C GLU A 127 0.23 -6.32 -23.35
N LYS A 128 1.18 -5.56 -23.93
CA LYS A 128 0.94 -4.42 -24.83
C LYS A 128 1.27 -4.72 -26.28
#